data_AF-A0A7C5KT42-F1
#
_entry.id   AF-A0A7C5KT42-F1
#
_cell.length_a   1.000
_cell.length_b   1.000
_cell.length_c   1.000
_cell.angle_alpha   90.00
_cell.angle_beta   90.00
_cell.angle_gamma   90.00
#
_symmetry.space_group_name_H-M   'P 1'
#
loop_
_entity.id
_entity.type
_entity.pdbx_description
1 polymer ?
#
loop_
_entity_poly.entity_id
_entity_poly.type
_entity_poly.pdbx_seq_one_letter_code
_entity_poly.pdbx_strand_id
1 'polypeptide(L)'
;MQQEDEHKPGIREQHLLRRNNNPLFDVERRRVDREELALARLDDGREAQQFMSGFQALVQRAMALGPHADSQEVLDIKSGLDRAYQQACALPGDQTEIKRAIVRLVDTIMHAIRRGIGNDALARRELDDEEAARRVHFSLQELPLVSALTHPESPIAAEELIPSILSEPLETLAPSLTIFDRDQLEVLCQDARAFLGERDPQHRLADAWRRLDLIENLYHRMQQGQSGAH
;
A
#
# COMPACT_ATOMS: atom_id res chain seq x y z
N MET A 1 8.73 33.89 6.09
CA MET A 1 8.20 33.20 4.89
C MET A 1 8.17 31.74 5.27
N GLN A 2 7.02 31.29 5.78
CA GLN A 2 6.86 29.92 6.27
C GLN A 2 6.92 29.00 5.05
N GLN A 3 7.85 28.05 5.05
CA GLN A 3 7.70 26.88 4.19
C GLN A 3 6.42 26.21 4.68
N GLU A 4 5.36 26.28 3.88
CA GLU A 4 4.25 25.34 4.01
C GLU A 4 4.87 23.98 3.72
N ASP A 5 5.25 23.24 4.76
CA ASP A 5 5.51 21.81 4.64
C ASP A 5 4.28 21.23 3.93
N GLU A 6 4.51 20.64 2.76
CA GLU A 6 3.48 20.01 1.94
C GLU A 6 2.82 18.92 2.78
N HIS A 7 1.65 19.23 3.36
CA HIS A 7 0.96 18.37 4.32
C HIS A 7 0.55 17.07 3.64
N LYS A 8 1.28 15.99 3.90
CA LYS A 8 0.89 14.63 3.49
C LYS A 8 -0.05 14.03 4.54
N PRO A 9 -1.32 13.73 4.20
CA PRO A 9 -2.25 13.11 5.14
C PRO A 9 -1.84 11.65 5.45
N GLY A 10 -2.19 11.17 6.63
CA GLY A 10 -2.16 9.74 6.94
C GLY A 10 -3.33 9.01 6.28
N ILE A 11 -3.34 7.68 6.31
CA ILE A 11 -4.37 6.87 5.62
C ILE A 11 -5.80 7.19 6.07
N ARG A 12 -6.04 7.50 7.34
CA ARG A 12 -7.39 7.80 7.85
C ARG A 12 -7.86 9.16 7.36
N GLU A 13 -7.03 10.19 7.51
CA GLU A 13 -7.31 11.52 6.96
C GLU A 13 -7.52 11.44 5.44
N GLN A 14 -6.64 10.72 4.74
CA GLN A 14 -6.71 10.59 3.29
C GLN A 14 -8.00 9.92 2.82
N HIS A 15 -8.47 8.90 3.52
CA HIS A 15 -9.72 8.24 3.17
C HIS A 15 -10.93 9.18 3.33
N LEU A 16 -10.96 9.99 4.39
CA LEU A 16 -11.97 11.04 4.55
C LEU A 16 -11.89 12.07 3.41
N LEU A 17 -10.69 12.50 3.04
CA LEU A 17 -10.52 13.42 1.90
C LEU A 17 -10.99 12.81 0.57
N ARG A 18 -10.75 11.50 0.35
CA ARG A 18 -11.23 10.76 -0.83
C ARG A 18 -12.76 10.76 -0.92
N ARG A 19 -13.43 10.64 0.23
CA ARG A 19 -14.90 10.63 0.33
C ARG A 19 -15.53 12.00 0.22
N ASN A 20 -14.83 13.04 0.64
CA ASN A 20 -15.39 14.38 0.76
C ASN A 20 -15.92 14.90 -0.59
N ASN A 21 -17.21 15.23 -0.65
CA ASN A 21 -17.95 15.65 -1.86
C ASN A 21 -17.87 14.69 -3.04
N ASN A 22 -17.51 13.43 -2.82
CA ASN A 22 -17.38 12.46 -3.87
C ASN A 22 -18.73 11.75 -4.14
N PRO A 23 -19.30 11.87 -5.35
CA PRO A 23 -20.61 11.30 -5.67
C PRO A 23 -20.64 9.76 -5.67
N LEU A 24 -19.47 9.11 -5.72
CA LEU A 24 -19.35 7.66 -5.58
C LEU A 24 -19.60 7.19 -4.14
N PHE A 25 -19.55 8.07 -3.13
CA PHE A 25 -19.87 7.71 -1.76
C PHE A 25 -21.25 8.20 -1.36
N ASP A 26 -21.92 7.47 -0.49
CA ASP A 26 -23.26 7.82 0.00
C ASP A 26 -23.34 9.24 0.55
N VAL A 27 -24.54 9.84 0.43
CA VAL A 27 -24.76 11.25 0.74
C VAL A 27 -24.33 11.60 2.16
N GLU A 28 -24.58 10.71 3.12
CA GLU A 28 -24.17 10.87 4.52
C GLU A 28 -22.65 10.72 4.70
N ARG A 29 -21.99 9.90 3.88
CA ARG A 29 -20.55 9.60 3.98
C ARG A 29 -19.65 10.63 3.30
N ARG A 30 -20.17 11.33 2.28
CA ARG A 30 -19.45 12.35 1.52
C ARG A 30 -19.40 13.72 2.20
N ARG A 31 -20.18 13.92 3.26
CA ARG A 31 -20.13 15.14 4.09
C ARG A 31 -19.15 14.90 5.23
N VAL A 32 -17.88 15.16 4.97
CA VAL A 32 -16.83 15.07 5.98
C VAL A 32 -16.73 16.41 6.71
N ASP A 33 -16.92 16.39 8.02
CA ASP A 33 -16.78 17.59 8.84
C ASP A 33 -15.36 17.79 9.41
N ARG A 34 -15.17 18.93 10.08
CA ARG A 34 -13.86 19.30 10.65
C ARG A 34 -13.49 18.45 11.87
N GLU A 35 -14.47 17.94 12.59
CA GLU A 35 -14.25 17.13 13.79
C GLU A 35 -13.78 15.73 13.38
N GLU A 36 -14.41 15.12 12.37
CA GLU A 36 -13.97 13.85 11.79
C GLU A 36 -12.52 13.94 11.28
N LEU A 37 -12.17 15.00 10.54
CA LEU A 37 -10.80 15.22 10.08
C LEU A 37 -9.82 15.41 11.24
N ALA A 38 -10.22 16.11 12.29
CA ALA A 38 -9.36 16.31 13.46
C ALA A 38 -9.10 15.00 14.22
N LEU A 39 -10.13 14.15 14.36
CA LEU A 39 -10.01 12.83 14.97
C LEU A 39 -9.13 11.90 14.13
N ALA A 40 -9.33 11.86 12.81
CA ALA A 40 -8.50 11.06 11.92
C ALA A 40 -7.01 11.45 11.98
N ARG A 41 -6.71 12.76 12.00
CA ARG A 41 -5.35 13.27 12.18
C ARG A 41 -4.75 12.90 13.54
N LEU A 42 -5.56 12.93 14.60
CA LEU A 42 -5.13 12.51 15.93
C LEU A 42 -4.75 11.03 15.94
N ASP A 43 -5.57 10.17 15.33
CA ASP A 43 -5.29 8.74 15.22
C ASP A 43 -4.07 8.43 14.37
N ASP A 44 -3.95 9.07 13.20
CA ASP A 44 -2.78 8.96 12.32
C ASP A 44 -1.50 9.43 13.04
N GLY A 45 -1.58 10.52 13.82
CA GLY A 45 -0.47 11.02 14.64
C GLY A 45 -0.10 10.08 15.79
N ARG A 46 -1.09 9.47 16.45
CA ARG A 46 -0.87 8.47 17.50
C ARG A 46 -0.16 7.23 16.95
N GLU A 47 -0.56 6.78 15.77
CA GLU A 47 0.10 5.66 15.08
C GLU A 47 1.55 6.01 14.74
N ALA A 48 1.82 7.22 14.23
CA ALA A 48 3.17 7.67 13.93
C ALA A 48 4.11 7.65 15.17
N GLN A 49 3.59 8.04 16.34
CA GLN A 49 4.35 7.98 17.60
C GLN A 49 4.67 6.54 18.03
N GLN A 50 3.69 5.64 17.89
CA GLN A 50 3.87 4.22 18.20
C GLN A 50 4.88 3.58 17.25
N PHE A 51 4.75 3.86 15.96
CA PHE A 51 5.69 3.43 14.93
C PHE A 51 7.12 3.88 15.25
N MET A 52 7.33 5.15 15.60
CA MET A 52 8.68 5.65 15.90
C MET A 52 9.33 4.89 17.06
N SER A 53 8.56 4.63 18.11
CA SER A 53 9.03 3.85 19.27
C SER A 53 9.40 2.42 18.88
N GLY A 54 8.54 1.76 18.09
CA GLY A 54 8.78 0.41 17.58
C GLY A 54 9.97 0.34 16.62
N PHE A 55 10.11 1.32 15.73
CA PHE A 55 11.20 1.41 14.77
C PHE A 55 12.55 1.61 15.46
N GLN A 56 12.63 2.47 16.49
CA GLN A 56 13.83 2.63 17.30
C GLN A 56 14.25 1.30 17.97
N ALA A 57 13.29 0.59 18.56
CA ALA A 57 13.57 -0.72 19.16
C ALA A 57 14.07 -1.74 18.12
N LEU A 58 13.48 -1.74 16.92
CA LEU A 58 13.90 -2.60 15.81
C LEU A 58 15.34 -2.28 15.35
N VAL A 59 15.68 -1.00 15.22
CA VAL A 59 17.03 -0.56 14.86
C VAL A 59 18.05 -0.97 15.93
N GLN A 60 17.72 -0.81 17.22
CA GLN A 60 18.61 -1.24 18.31
C GLN A 60 18.85 -2.76 18.27
N ARG A 61 17.82 -3.56 17.99
CA ARG A 61 17.98 -5.00 17.79
C ARG A 61 18.89 -5.32 16.60
N ALA A 62 18.71 -4.64 15.47
CA ALA A 62 19.56 -4.80 14.30
C ALA A 62 21.03 -4.45 14.58
N MET A 63 21.29 -3.40 15.36
CA MET A 63 22.64 -3.00 15.77
C MET A 63 23.29 -3.98 16.76
N ALA A 64 22.48 -4.68 17.56
CA ALA A 64 22.95 -5.68 18.51
C ALA A 64 23.32 -7.02 17.85
N LEU A 65 23.04 -7.21 16.56
CA LEU A 65 23.41 -8.42 15.83
C LEU A 65 24.94 -8.60 15.81
N GLY A 66 25.39 -9.66 16.48
CA GLY A 66 26.80 -10.05 16.48
C GLY A 66 27.20 -10.91 15.28
N PRO A 67 28.50 -11.24 15.14
CA PRO A 67 29.03 -12.08 14.07
C PRO A 67 28.47 -13.52 14.04
N HIS A 68 27.89 -13.98 15.15
CA HIS A 68 27.29 -15.29 15.32
C HIS A 68 25.80 -15.19 15.66
N ALA A 69 25.16 -14.10 15.23
CA ALA A 69 23.72 -13.92 15.43
C ALA A 69 22.95 -15.12 14.86
N ASP A 70 21.88 -15.48 15.56
CA ASP A 70 21.04 -16.59 15.16
C ASP A 70 20.31 -16.26 13.85
N SER A 71 20.24 -17.23 12.93
CA SER A 71 19.62 -17.03 11.62
C SER A 71 18.15 -16.64 11.73
N GLN A 72 17.42 -17.16 12.72
CA GLN A 72 16.02 -16.79 12.93
C GLN A 72 15.90 -15.33 13.37
N GLU A 73 16.79 -14.87 14.27
CA GLU A 73 16.82 -13.48 14.71
C GLU A 73 17.07 -12.50 13.55
N VAL A 74 17.98 -12.85 12.63
CA VAL A 74 18.25 -12.04 11.42
C VAL A 74 17.02 -11.96 10.51
N LEU A 75 16.34 -13.09 10.28
CA LEU A 75 15.12 -13.15 9.47
C LEU A 75 13.94 -12.39 10.11
N ASP A 76 13.83 -12.44 11.44
CA ASP A 76 12.81 -11.71 12.19
C ASP A 76 13.01 -10.19 12.09
N ILE A 77 14.26 -9.73 12.17
CA ILE A 77 14.58 -8.30 12.02
C ILE A 77 14.29 -7.84 10.60
N LYS A 78 14.68 -8.61 9.57
CA LYS A 78 14.32 -8.33 8.18
C LYS A 78 12.81 -8.23 8.01
N SER A 79 12.05 -9.19 8.54
CA SER A 79 10.59 -9.19 8.46
C SER A 79 9.96 -8.02 9.23
N GLY A 80 10.60 -7.60 10.33
CA GLY A 80 10.26 -6.37 11.04
C GLY A 80 10.47 -5.12 10.19
N LEU A 81 11.59 -5.04 9.45
CA LEU A 81 11.92 -3.91 8.59
C LEU A 81 10.98 -3.81 7.38
N ASP A 82 10.61 -4.93 6.77
CA ASP A 82 9.63 -4.95 5.67
C ASP A 82 8.28 -4.41 6.13
N ARG A 83 7.80 -4.84 7.30
CA ARG A 83 6.57 -4.30 7.93
C ARG A 83 6.71 -2.83 8.29
N ALA A 84 7.87 -2.42 8.81
CA ALA A 84 8.12 -1.02 9.13
C ALA A 84 8.07 -0.14 7.87
N TYR A 85 8.53 -0.63 6.72
CA TYR A 85 8.41 0.09 5.46
C TYR A 85 6.94 0.31 5.08
N GLN A 86 6.14 -0.76 5.11
CA GLN A 86 4.71 -0.70 4.84
C GLN A 86 4.00 0.30 5.76
N GLN A 87 4.27 0.24 7.07
CA GLN A 87 3.71 1.18 8.04
C GLN A 87 4.13 2.63 7.73
N ALA A 88 5.42 2.86 7.46
CA ALA A 88 5.92 4.20 7.13
C ALA A 88 5.23 4.81 5.90
N CYS A 89 4.80 4.01 4.93
CA CYS A 89 4.03 4.51 3.79
C CYS A 89 2.62 4.99 4.15
N ALA A 90 2.02 4.44 5.22
CA ALA A 90 0.67 4.78 5.69
C ALA A 90 0.63 6.00 6.63
N LEU A 91 1.79 6.38 7.19
CA LEU A 91 1.88 7.47 8.16
C LEU A 91 1.73 8.86 7.53
N PRO A 92 1.23 9.85 8.32
CA PRO A 92 1.19 11.25 7.89
C PRO A 92 2.60 11.85 7.79
N GLY A 93 2.73 12.92 7.00
CA GLY A 93 3.97 13.69 6.83
C GLY A 93 5.02 13.01 5.95
N ASP A 94 6.19 13.66 5.82
CA ASP A 94 7.29 13.13 5.03
C ASP A 94 8.08 12.05 5.79
N GLN A 95 7.93 10.80 5.34
CA GLN A 95 8.64 9.64 5.88
C GLN A 95 9.83 9.20 5.02
N THR A 96 10.30 10.04 4.09
CA THR A 96 11.32 9.68 3.11
C THR A 96 12.63 9.23 3.76
N GLU A 97 13.14 9.95 4.77
CA GLU A 97 14.40 9.56 5.42
C GLU A 97 14.28 8.23 6.18
N ILE A 98 13.13 7.99 6.84
CA ILE A 98 12.87 6.73 7.55
C ILE A 98 12.83 5.57 6.56
N LYS A 99 12.05 5.70 5.47
CA LYS A 99 11.96 4.69 4.42
C LYS A 99 13.33 4.39 3.80
N ARG A 100 14.14 5.42 3.51
CA ARG A 100 15.53 5.22 3.04
C ARG A 100 16.38 4.49 4.07
N ALA A 101 16.25 4.80 5.36
CA ALA A 101 16.98 4.10 6.42
C ALA A 101 16.59 2.61 6.50
N ILE A 102 15.28 2.32 6.40
CA ILE A 102 14.77 0.94 6.36
C ILE A 102 15.37 0.17 5.18
N VAL A 103 15.31 0.74 3.96
CA VAL A 103 15.88 0.11 2.76
C VAL A 103 17.36 -0.21 2.94
N ARG A 104 18.15 0.75 3.45
CA ARG A 104 19.59 0.52 3.72
C ARG A 104 19.84 -0.60 4.73
N LEU A 105 19.03 -0.71 5.78
CA LEU A 105 19.16 -1.76 6.78
C LEU A 105 18.79 -3.13 6.19
N VAL A 106 17.71 -3.20 5.41
CA VAL A 106 17.33 -4.42 4.68
C VAL A 106 18.46 -4.84 3.75
N ASP A 107 18.98 -3.94 2.91
CA ASP A 107 20.06 -4.23 1.97
C ASP A 107 21.33 -4.75 2.68
N THR A 108 21.63 -4.20 3.86
CA THR A 108 22.77 -4.63 4.68
C THR A 108 22.56 -6.05 5.21
N ILE A 109 21.37 -6.37 5.70
CA ILE A 109 21.00 -7.71 6.18
C ILE A 109 21.05 -8.71 5.01
N MET A 110 20.47 -8.36 3.86
CA MET A 110 20.47 -9.22 2.67
C MET A 110 21.89 -9.50 2.17
N HIS A 111 22.79 -8.51 2.22
CA HIS A 111 24.22 -8.72 1.93
C HIS A 111 24.89 -9.69 2.90
N ALA A 112 24.55 -9.64 4.19
CA ALA A 112 25.07 -10.59 5.17
C ALA A 112 24.57 -12.02 4.88
N ILE A 113 23.28 -12.18 4.61
CA ILE A 113 22.67 -13.47 4.24
C ILE A 113 23.33 -14.03 2.97
N ARG A 114 23.48 -13.21 1.93
CA ARG A 114 24.12 -13.61 0.66
C ARG A 114 25.54 -14.13 0.85
N ARG A 115 26.31 -13.56 1.78
CA ARG A 115 27.65 -14.07 2.11
C ARG A 115 27.62 -15.43 2.81
N GLY A 116 26.58 -15.70 3.61
CA GLY A 116 26.39 -16.98 4.31
C GLY A 116 25.98 -18.15 3.42
N ILE A 117 25.33 -17.89 2.27
CA ILE A 117 24.83 -18.93 1.34
C ILE A 117 25.96 -19.71 0.63
N GLY A 118 27.18 -19.17 0.55
CA GLY A 118 28.29 -19.87 -0.09
C GLY A 118 28.05 -20.11 -1.60
N ASN A 119 28.30 -21.33 -2.10
CA ASN A 119 28.21 -21.67 -3.53
C ASN A 119 26.86 -22.29 -3.94
N ASP A 120 25.84 -22.24 -3.10
CA ASP A 120 24.51 -22.74 -3.45
C ASP A 120 23.83 -21.82 -4.48
N ALA A 121 23.75 -22.28 -5.72
CA ALA A 121 23.17 -21.53 -6.83
C ALA A 121 21.65 -21.38 -6.73
N LEU A 122 20.95 -22.36 -6.13
CA LEU A 122 19.51 -22.30 -5.95
C LEU A 122 19.17 -21.26 -4.89
N ALA A 123 19.82 -21.33 -3.73
CA ALA A 123 19.60 -20.38 -2.64
C ALA A 123 19.96 -18.93 -3.05
N ARG A 124 20.96 -18.73 -3.91
CA ARG A 124 21.28 -17.41 -4.49
C ARG A 124 20.14 -16.89 -5.35
N ARG A 125 19.56 -17.74 -6.21
CA ARG A 125 18.45 -17.36 -7.08
C ARG A 125 17.20 -17.01 -6.28
N GLU A 126 16.85 -17.81 -5.27
CA GLU A 126 15.72 -17.53 -4.39
C GLU A 126 15.87 -16.18 -3.69
N LEU A 127 17.09 -15.83 -3.24
CA LEU A 127 17.37 -14.53 -2.64
C LEU A 127 17.20 -13.37 -3.63
N ASP A 128 17.64 -13.55 -4.88
CA ASP A 128 17.50 -12.54 -5.93
C ASP A 128 16.01 -12.33 -6.31
N ASP A 129 15.24 -13.41 -6.40
CA ASP A 129 13.80 -13.38 -6.65
C ASP A 129 13.07 -12.69 -5.48
N GLU A 130 13.44 -12.98 -4.23
CA GLU A 130 12.90 -12.32 -3.03
C GLU A 130 13.20 -10.82 -3.01
N GLU A 131 14.43 -10.41 -3.32
CA GLU A 131 14.81 -9.00 -3.41
C GLU A 131 14.04 -8.27 -4.51
N ALA A 132 13.82 -8.91 -5.66
CA ALA A 132 13.00 -8.35 -6.74
C ALA A 132 11.53 -8.18 -6.31
N ALA A 133 10.95 -9.21 -5.69
CA ALA A 133 9.59 -9.15 -5.16
C ALA A 133 9.43 -8.06 -4.11
N ARG A 134 10.42 -7.88 -3.22
CA ARG A 134 10.40 -6.83 -2.20
C ARG A 134 10.40 -5.43 -2.81
N ARG A 135 11.20 -5.18 -3.84
CA ARG A 135 11.22 -3.88 -4.53
C ARG A 135 9.86 -3.54 -5.14
N VAL A 136 9.21 -4.52 -5.75
CA VAL A 136 7.84 -4.36 -6.27
C VAL A 136 6.88 -4.09 -5.12
N HIS A 137 6.93 -4.87 -4.05
CA HIS A 137 6.08 -4.69 -2.87
C HIS A 137 6.22 -3.29 -2.26
N PHE A 138 7.45 -2.80 -2.04
CA PHE A 138 7.69 -1.46 -1.53
C PHE A 138 7.16 -0.38 -2.47
N SER A 139 7.34 -0.54 -3.78
CA SER A 139 6.81 0.41 -4.77
C SER A 139 5.28 0.46 -4.74
N LEU A 140 4.62 -0.68 -4.52
CA LEU A 140 3.16 -0.73 -4.38
C LEU A 140 2.70 -0.06 -3.08
N GLN A 141 3.41 -0.24 -1.97
CA GLN A 141 3.05 0.39 -0.69
C GLN A 141 3.13 1.93 -0.73
N GLU A 142 3.87 2.51 -1.67
CA GLU A 142 3.88 3.97 -1.88
C GLU A 142 2.59 4.51 -2.48
N LEU A 143 1.77 3.63 -3.08
CA LEU A 143 0.48 4.01 -3.65
C LEU A 143 -0.53 4.21 -2.51
N PRO A 144 -1.18 5.37 -2.41
CA PRO A 144 -1.99 5.67 -1.24
C PRO A 144 -3.23 4.78 -1.07
N LEU A 145 -3.80 4.26 -2.16
CA LEU A 145 -4.86 3.27 -2.07
C LEU A 145 -4.35 1.93 -1.55
N VAL A 146 -3.19 1.48 -2.01
CA VAL A 146 -2.58 0.21 -1.56
C VAL A 146 -2.19 0.28 -0.09
N SER A 147 -1.57 1.37 0.35
CA SER A 147 -1.20 1.53 1.76
C SER A 147 -2.44 1.48 2.67
N ALA A 148 -3.54 2.12 2.26
CA ALA A 148 -4.79 2.08 3.00
C ALA A 148 -5.43 0.68 3.00
N LEU A 149 -5.51 0.01 1.84
CA LEU A 149 -6.16 -1.31 1.72
C LEU A 149 -5.40 -2.42 2.44
N THR A 150 -4.07 -2.35 2.46
CA THR A 150 -3.22 -3.38 3.06
C THR A 150 -2.90 -3.08 4.53
N HIS A 151 -3.35 -1.95 5.06
CA HIS A 151 -3.18 -1.61 6.46
C HIS A 151 -4.00 -2.57 7.34
N PRO A 152 -3.43 -3.10 8.46
CA PRO A 152 -4.17 -3.99 9.36
C PRO A 152 -5.45 -3.37 9.95
N GLU A 153 -5.41 -2.06 10.16
CA GLU A 153 -6.57 -1.24 10.55
C GLU A 153 -6.97 -0.35 9.38
N SER A 154 -7.26 -0.95 8.22
CA SER A 154 -7.67 -0.22 7.02
C SER A 154 -8.84 0.72 7.31
N PRO A 155 -8.78 2.00 6.89
CA PRO A 155 -9.90 2.92 7.02
C PRO A 155 -10.98 2.69 5.96
N ILE A 156 -10.71 1.84 4.96
CA ILE A 156 -11.64 1.54 3.86
C ILE A 156 -12.49 0.35 4.28
N ALA A 157 -13.77 0.60 4.55
CA ALA A 157 -14.75 -0.45 4.81
C ALA A 157 -15.04 -1.26 3.53
N ALA A 158 -15.56 -2.49 3.68
CA ALA A 158 -15.83 -3.38 2.55
C ALA A 158 -16.81 -2.75 1.53
N GLU A 159 -17.86 -2.08 2.02
CA GLU A 159 -18.82 -1.35 1.20
C GLU A 159 -18.23 -0.10 0.52
N GLU A 160 -17.08 0.39 1.01
CA GLU A 160 -16.38 1.56 0.48
C GLU A 160 -15.22 1.17 -0.47
N LEU A 161 -15.01 -0.12 -0.72
CA LEU A 161 -13.94 -0.62 -1.60
C LEU A 161 -14.12 -0.13 -3.04
N ILE A 162 -15.26 -0.44 -3.66
CA ILE A 162 -15.57 -0.05 -5.05
C ILE A 162 -15.50 1.47 -5.26
N PRO A 163 -16.19 2.32 -4.45
CA PRO A 163 -16.08 3.76 -4.63
C PRO A 163 -14.67 4.27 -4.35
N SER A 164 -13.88 3.63 -3.47
CA SER A 164 -12.48 4.01 -3.27
C SER A 164 -11.62 3.72 -4.51
N ILE A 165 -11.75 2.54 -5.11
CA ILE A 165 -11.02 2.16 -6.33
C ILE A 165 -11.42 3.09 -7.49
N LEU A 166 -12.71 3.34 -7.68
CA LEU A 166 -13.22 4.23 -8.75
C LEU A 166 -12.94 5.72 -8.51
N SER A 167 -12.37 6.07 -7.35
CA SER A 167 -11.91 7.43 -7.04
C SER A 167 -10.40 7.62 -7.24
N GLU A 168 -9.66 6.54 -7.49
CA GLU A 168 -8.21 6.59 -7.64
C GLU A 168 -7.83 7.29 -8.96
N PRO A 169 -6.79 8.15 -8.99
CA PRO A 169 -6.26 8.71 -10.23
C PRO A 169 -5.92 7.62 -11.25
N LEU A 170 -6.08 7.90 -12.54
CA LEU A 170 -5.85 6.90 -13.60
C LEU A 170 -4.38 6.44 -13.63
N GLU A 171 -3.47 7.33 -13.27
CA GLU A 171 -2.03 7.11 -13.23
C GLU A 171 -1.63 6.07 -12.17
N THR A 172 -2.37 6.02 -11.06
CA THR A 172 -2.09 5.15 -9.90
C THR A 172 -3.05 3.98 -9.79
N LEU A 173 -4.17 3.98 -10.52
CA LEU A 173 -5.16 2.91 -10.49
C LEU A 173 -4.60 1.58 -11.00
N ALA A 174 -4.02 1.56 -12.20
CA ALA A 174 -3.48 0.32 -12.78
C ALA A 174 -2.44 -0.38 -11.87
N PRO A 175 -1.42 0.31 -11.32
CA PRO A 175 -0.49 -0.33 -10.41
C PRO A 175 -1.15 -0.68 -9.06
N SER A 176 -2.14 0.07 -8.58
CA SER A 176 -2.86 -0.29 -7.34
C SER A 176 -3.63 -1.61 -7.48
N LEU A 177 -4.09 -1.93 -8.69
CA LEU A 177 -4.86 -3.15 -8.95
C LEU A 177 -4.02 -4.43 -8.97
N THR A 178 -2.68 -4.34 -9.00
CA THR A 178 -1.81 -5.53 -9.06
C THR A 178 -1.76 -6.30 -7.74
N ILE A 179 -2.33 -5.74 -6.66
CA ILE A 179 -2.47 -6.45 -5.37
C ILE A 179 -3.58 -7.49 -5.40
N PHE A 180 -4.51 -7.38 -6.36
CA PHE A 180 -5.62 -8.30 -6.51
C PHE A 180 -5.23 -9.44 -7.45
N ASP A 181 -5.61 -10.65 -7.07
CA ASP A 181 -5.52 -11.79 -7.97
C ASP A 181 -6.61 -11.73 -9.07
N ARG A 182 -6.58 -12.71 -9.97
CA ARG A 182 -7.53 -12.77 -11.09
C ARG A 182 -8.98 -12.87 -10.63
N ASP A 183 -9.25 -13.72 -9.64
CA ASP A 183 -10.62 -14.00 -9.19
C ASP A 183 -11.18 -12.76 -8.48
N GLN A 184 -10.34 -12.08 -7.70
CA GLN A 184 -10.66 -10.79 -7.09
C GLN A 184 -10.91 -9.70 -8.13
N LEU A 185 -10.10 -9.61 -9.19
CA LEU A 185 -10.32 -8.63 -10.26
C LEU A 185 -11.62 -8.89 -11.05
N GLU A 186 -11.99 -10.16 -11.24
CA GLU A 186 -13.27 -10.51 -11.85
C GLU A 186 -14.45 -9.98 -11.03
N VAL A 187 -14.43 -10.24 -9.72
CA VAL A 187 -15.43 -9.73 -8.78
C VAL A 187 -15.45 -8.20 -8.80
N LEU A 188 -14.29 -7.54 -8.76
CA LEU A 188 -14.19 -6.08 -8.83
C LEU A 188 -14.80 -5.51 -10.11
N CYS A 189 -14.60 -6.15 -11.27
CA CYS A 189 -15.23 -5.71 -12.53
C CYS A 189 -16.75 -5.79 -12.45
N GLN A 190 -17.28 -6.92 -11.96
CA GLN A 190 -18.71 -7.17 -11.84
C GLN A 190 -19.36 -6.17 -10.87
N ASP A 191 -18.79 -6.04 -9.68
CA ASP A 191 -19.29 -5.17 -8.62
C ASP A 191 -19.20 -3.69 -9.02
N ALA A 192 -18.09 -3.25 -9.62
CA ALA A 192 -17.95 -1.86 -10.07
C ALA A 192 -18.92 -1.50 -11.20
N ARG A 193 -19.19 -2.45 -12.12
CA ARG A 193 -20.19 -2.26 -13.19
C ARG A 193 -21.61 -2.19 -12.64
N ALA A 194 -21.99 -3.09 -11.74
CA ALA A 194 -23.28 -3.07 -11.09
C ALA A 194 -23.46 -1.77 -10.28
N PHE A 195 -22.44 -1.41 -9.49
CA PHE A 195 -22.40 -0.19 -8.70
C PHE A 195 -22.63 1.07 -9.54
N LEU A 196 -21.89 1.26 -10.64
CA LEU A 196 -22.08 2.42 -11.52
C LEU A 196 -23.41 2.39 -12.28
N GLY A 197 -23.90 1.21 -12.66
CA GLY A 197 -25.19 1.05 -13.31
C GLY A 197 -26.36 1.54 -12.44
N GLU A 198 -26.30 1.32 -11.13
CA GLU A 198 -27.29 1.83 -10.18
C GLU A 198 -27.04 3.30 -9.82
N ARG A 199 -25.78 3.68 -9.59
CA ARG A 199 -25.40 4.98 -9.05
C ARG A 199 -25.42 6.12 -10.07
N ASP A 200 -25.03 5.82 -11.30
CA ASP A 200 -24.89 6.79 -12.40
C ASP A 200 -25.36 6.19 -13.74
N PRO A 201 -26.64 5.78 -13.85
CA PRO A 201 -27.19 5.17 -15.07
C PRO A 201 -27.17 6.10 -16.29
N GLN A 202 -27.00 7.41 -16.10
CA GLN A 202 -26.86 8.38 -17.19
C GLN A 202 -25.40 8.72 -17.53
N HIS A 203 -24.43 8.00 -16.95
CA HIS A 203 -23.00 8.15 -17.25
C HIS A 203 -22.48 9.59 -17.09
N ARG A 204 -22.97 10.32 -16.07
CA ARG A 204 -22.53 11.70 -15.77
C ARG A 204 -21.16 11.73 -15.09
N LEU A 205 -20.77 10.65 -14.43
CA LEU A 205 -19.47 10.47 -13.77
C LEU A 205 -18.47 9.85 -14.75
N ALA A 206 -18.16 10.58 -15.83
CA ALA A 206 -17.35 10.08 -16.94
C ALA A 206 -16.00 9.46 -16.50
N ASP A 207 -15.34 10.04 -15.50
CA ASP A 207 -14.06 9.52 -15.01
C ASP A 207 -14.21 8.19 -14.26
N ALA A 208 -15.33 7.96 -13.56
CA ALA A 208 -15.58 6.69 -12.89
C ALA A 208 -15.78 5.56 -13.91
N TRP A 209 -16.52 5.83 -14.99
CA TRP A 209 -16.69 4.89 -16.10
C TRP A 209 -15.37 4.60 -16.82
N ARG A 210 -14.53 5.62 -17.06
CA ARG A 210 -13.17 5.42 -17.63
C ARG A 210 -12.29 4.53 -16.75
N ARG A 211 -12.41 4.66 -15.43
CA ARG A 211 -11.68 3.80 -14.48
C ARG A 211 -12.21 2.36 -14.52
N LEU A 212 -13.53 2.17 -14.61
CA LEU A 212 -14.12 0.84 -14.85
C LEU A 212 -13.58 0.21 -16.15
N ASP A 213 -13.57 0.96 -17.25
CA ASP A 213 -13.02 0.48 -18.53
C ASP A 213 -11.54 0.06 -18.37
N LEU A 214 -10.74 0.82 -17.61
CA LEU A 214 -9.35 0.46 -17.33
C LEU A 214 -9.24 -0.86 -16.53
N ILE A 215 -10.07 -1.03 -15.50
CA ILE A 215 -10.11 -2.24 -14.65
C ILE A 215 -10.45 -3.47 -15.53
N GLU A 216 -11.47 -3.36 -16.37
CA GLU A 216 -11.89 -4.46 -17.26
C GLU A 216 -10.84 -4.78 -18.32
N ASN A 217 -10.20 -3.76 -18.91
CA ASN A 217 -9.10 -3.96 -19.84
C ASN A 217 -7.89 -4.64 -19.20
N LEU A 218 -7.61 -4.35 -17.92
CA LEU A 218 -6.56 -5.06 -17.16
C LEU A 218 -6.93 -6.53 -16.96
N TYR A 219 -8.15 -6.79 -16.50
CA TYR A 219 -8.65 -8.15 -16.31
C TYR A 219 -8.61 -8.98 -17.60
N HIS A 220 -9.08 -8.43 -18.73
CA HIS A 220 -9.03 -9.13 -20.02
C HIS A 220 -7.61 -9.42 -20.50
N ARG A 221 -6.65 -8.50 -20.29
CA ARG A 221 -5.24 -8.76 -20.60
C ARG A 221 -4.67 -9.90 -19.77
N MET A 222 -5.04 -9.99 -18.49
CA MET A 222 -4.63 -11.09 -17.63
C MET A 222 -5.20 -12.44 -18.08
N GLN A 223 -6.45 -12.47 -18.55
CA GLN A 223 -7.06 -13.67 -19.14
C GLN A 223 -6.31 -14.13 -20.39
N GLN A 224 -6.03 -13.20 -21.33
CA GLN A 224 -5.37 -13.53 -22.60
C GLN A 224 -3.92 -13.98 -22.42
N GLY A 225 -3.19 -13.43 -21.45
CA GLY A 225 -1.83 -13.83 -21.12
C GLY A 225 -1.71 -15.27 -20.60
N GLN A 226 -2.76 -15.81 -19.98
CA GLN A 226 -2.80 -17.21 -19.52
C GLN A 226 -3.22 -18.19 -20.63
N SER A 227 -4.08 -17.76 -21.57
CA SER A 227 -4.51 -18.61 -22.70
C SER A 227 -3.41 -18.88 -23.75
N GLY A 228 -2.30 -18.14 -23.72
CA GLY A 228 -1.13 -18.37 -24.59
C GLY A 228 -0.05 -19.30 -24.00
N ALA A 229 -0.26 -19.85 -22.80
CA ALA A 229 0.70 -20.71 -22.09
C ALA A 229 0.31 -22.22 -22.10
N HIS A 230 -0.58 -22.63 -23.02
CA HIS A 230 -1.01 -24.02 -23.21
C HIS A 230 -0.62 -24.54 -24.59
#